data_AF-A0A661YK38-F1
#
_entry.id   AF-A0A661YK38-F1
#
_cell.length_a   1.000
_cell.length_b   1.000
_cell.length_c   1.000
_cell.angle_alpha   90.00
_cell.angle_beta   90.00
_cell.angle_gamma   90.00
#
_symmetry.space_group_name_H-M   'P 1'
#
loop_
_entity.id
_entity.type
_entity.pdbx_description
1 polymer ?
#
loop_
_entity_poly.entity_id
_entity_poly.type
_entity_poly.pdbx_seq_one_letter_code
_entity_poly.pdbx_strand_id
1 'polypeptide(L)'
;MKTPVYLGLLFILLVARHVQAQQEEPDTLVRLETFEIIDTERPPQAYPVISLDRLEIDVLPAHDIGGLMRSIPNVNGIRKGGTALDPVIRGFKYSQLNVQLNGGQKIEGGCPNRMDAAVAHIDIDDIRALEVIKGPFALRYGPNFGGVVNMKTIQPLPQREFKINVGAMIGYESNWNGFKNRLSIDGGNDKVYFSLSGNIKKYGNYEDGNGNEVRSEFQKYNYTAQLGVSPFKNNYVMISFDQSYGRDVMFPALPMDERKDDTRLMSLDYKAISIGNNFDEFNAKVYISDVSHLMDNKQRPFSDTVVAVSDIQARNYGFRVEGSFSFGENIFVFGTDYEHILKDGDRVKTKILEPTMPVMREKLWNDAQIQNNGLFILYRRTFGEFVMDAAARIDYNRANSGEMKLVKMGNVVYEDTEVKSDYTNISASVGGQYYISEKFSLNLSLGRGVRSPDMNERYIMFLPIGYDNYDYLGNPKLKPEANNEVDLSAKLAFLGAGTIEGGIFFS
;
A
#
# COMPACT_ATOMS: atom_id res chain seq x y z
N MET A 1 43.66 -21.42 26.91
CA MET A 1 45.07 -21.10 26.66
C MET A 1 45.15 -20.48 25.26
N LYS A 2 45.55 -19.20 25.20
CA LYS A 2 45.95 -18.38 24.03
C LYS A 2 44.93 -18.04 22.91
N THR A 3 44.54 -16.77 22.95
CA THR A 3 44.10 -15.78 21.93
C THR A 3 44.97 -15.76 20.65
N PRO A 4 44.57 -15.12 19.51
CA PRO A 4 44.23 -13.69 19.45
C PRO A 4 43.02 -13.23 18.60
N VAL A 5 42.50 -12.10 19.09
CA VAL A 5 41.50 -11.18 18.56
C VAL A 5 42.19 -10.25 17.56
N TYR A 6 41.57 -10.00 16.40
CA TYR A 6 42.00 -8.98 15.45
C TYR A 6 41.43 -7.61 15.84
N LEU A 7 42.34 -6.68 16.11
CA LEU A 7 42.13 -5.26 16.33
C LEU A 7 41.92 -4.56 14.96
N GLY A 8 40.82 -3.84 14.79
CA GLY A 8 40.57 -2.94 13.66
C GLY A 8 40.35 -1.52 14.17
N LEU A 9 41.26 -0.62 13.83
CA LEU A 9 41.42 0.75 14.33
C LEU A 9 40.25 1.70 14.01
N LEU A 10 39.77 2.42 15.03
CA LEU A 10 39.01 3.66 14.90
C LEU A 10 39.98 4.83 14.69
N PHE A 11 39.88 5.52 13.55
CA PHE A 11 40.58 6.78 13.30
C PHE A 11 39.67 7.95 13.69
N ILE A 12 39.93 8.58 14.85
CA ILE A 12 39.31 9.86 15.22
C ILE A 12 40.34 10.96 14.94
N LEU A 13 40.08 11.74 13.89
CA LEU A 13 40.80 12.98 13.59
C LEU A 13 40.23 14.11 14.47
N LEU A 14 40.89 14.37 15.59
CA LEU A 14 40.67 15.56 16.41
C LEU A 14 41.42 16.74 15.78
N VAL A 15 40.71 17.57 15.00
CA VAL A 15 41.21 18.89 14.61
C VAL A 15 40.77 19.90 15.67
N ALA A 16 41.68 20.24 16.57
CA ALA A 16 41.50 21.37 17.47
C ALA A 16 41.65 22.67 16.65
N ARG A 17 40.56 23.44 16.49
CA ARG A 17 40.63 24.85 16.10
C ARG A 17 40.27 25.72 17.30
N HIS A 18 41.14 26.69 17.58
CA HIS A 18 40.90 27.75 18.55
C HIS A 18 39.66 28.55 18.14
N VAL A 19 38.65 28.56 19.01
CA VAL A 19 37.51 29.46 18.92
C VAL A 19 37.89 30.74 19.65
N GLN A 20 38.13 31.80 18.89
CA GLN A 20 38.22 33.15 19.40
C GLN A 20 36.79 33.70 19.39
N ALA A 21 36.23 33.93 20.57
CA ALA A 21 34.89 34.47 20.72
C ALA A 21 34.86 35.92 20.24
N GLN A 22 34.26 36.15 19.07
CA GLN A 22 33.83 37.46 18.62
C GLN A 22 32.33 37.54 18.90
N GLN A 23 31.94 38.47 19.78
CA GLN A 23 30.54 38.84 19.97
C GLN A 23 30.02 39.44 18.66
N GLU A 24 29.29 38.65 17.88
CA GLU A 24 28.40 39.17 16.84
C GLU A 24 27.04 39.48 17.49
N GLU A 25 26.59 40.73 17.33
CA GLU A 25 25.21 41.12 17.61
C GLU A 25 24.24 40.29 16.72
N PRO A 26 23.05 39.90 17.21
CA PRO A 26 22.12 39.12 16.42
C PRO A 26 21.37 40.05 15.45
N ASP A 27 22.01 40.41 14.35
CA ASP A 27 21.38 41.15 13.25
C ASP A 27 21.24 40.27 11.99
N THR A 28 20.81 39.02 12.20
CA THR A 28 20.37 38.17 11.10
C THR A 28 18.85 38.21 10.99
N LEU A 29 18.36 39.15 10.19
CA LEU A 29 17.16 38.93 9.39
C LEU A 29 17.34 37.59 8.68
N VAL A 30 16.76 36.51 9.23
CA VAL A 30 16.69 35.22 8.57
C VAL A 30 15.80 35.42 7.36
N ARG A 31 16.44 35.66 6.22
CA ARG A 31 15.75 35.74 4.93
C ARG A 31 15.35 34.31 4.59
N LEU A 32 14.14 33.93 4.99
CA LEU A 32 13.55 32.66 4.61
C LEU A 32 13.60 32.56 3.08
N GLU A 33 14.08 31.43 2.57
CA GLU A 33 14.02 31.17 1.15
C GLU A 33 12.57 31.29 0.68
N THR A 34 12.39 31.95 -0.45
CA THR A 34 11.05 32.16 -1.01
C THR A 34 10.52 30.81 -1.51
N PHE A 35 9.51 30.28 -0.84
CA PHE A 35 8.90 28.98 -1.13
C PHE A 35 7.85 29.08 -2.24
N GLU A 36 7.69 28.00 -3.02
CA GLU A 36 6.62 27.85 -4.00
C GLU A 36 5.55 26.91 -3.44
N ILE A 37 4.29 27.34 -3.53
CA ILE A 37 3.14 26.54 -3.10
C ILE A 37 2.78 25.61 -4.26
N ILE A 38 3.00 24.31 -4.06
CA ILE A 38 2.73 23.24 -5.05
C ILE A 38 1.53 22.36 -4.66
N ASP A 39 0.87 22.69 -3.56
CA ASP A 39 -0.31 22.00 -3.05
C ASP A 39 -1.29 23.04 -2.50
N THR A 40 -2.57 22.70 -2.43
CA THR A 40 -3.57 23.54 -1.76
C THR A 40 -3.52 23.32 -0.24
N GLU A 41 -3.90 24.33 0.52
CA GLU A 41 -4.09 24.16 1.97
C GLU A 41 -5.12 23.05 2.19
N ARG A 42 -4.74 22.01 2.94
CA ARG A 42 -5.64 20.92 3.28
C ARG A 42 -6.37 21.30 4.56
N PRO A 43 -7.67 21.60 4.51
CA PRO A 43 -8.41 21.89 5.73
C PRO A 43 -8.40 20.64 6.61
N PRO A 44 -8.56 20.80 7.95
CA PRO A 44 -8.68 19.67 8.85
C PRO A 44 -9.74 18.69 8.33
N GLN A 45 -9.48 17.40 8.53
CA GLN A 45 -10.42 16.34 8.14
C GLN A 45 -11.25 15.96 9.36
N ALA A 46 -12.55 15.73 9.18
CA ALA A 46 -13.42 15.37 10.28
C ALA A 46 -13.33 13.90 10.68
N TYR A 47 -12.45 13.11 10.04
CA TYR A 47 -12.09 11.76 10.46
C TYR A 47 -10.57 11.69 10.73
N PRO A 48 -10.12 10.92 11.75
CA PRO A 48 -8.70 10.81 12.07
C PRO A 48 -7.90 10.18 10.94
N VAL A 49 -6.78 10.81 10.57
CA VAL A 49 -5.78 10.26 9.66
C VAL A 49 -4.48 10.08 10.42
N ILE A 50 -3.99 8.84 10.46
CA ILE A 50 -2.67 8.55 11.03
C ILE A 50 -1.67 8.62 9.90
N SER A 51 -0.71 9.54 9.98
CA SER A 51 0.41 9.64 9.03
C SER A 51 1.68 9.21 9.75
N LEU A 52 2.43 8.30 9.13
CA LEU A 52 3.83 8.06 9.47
C LEU A 52 4.67 8.70 8.38
N ASP A 53 5.38 9.78 8.70
CA ASP A 53 6.19 10.50 7.74
C ASP A 53 7.61 9.93 7.65
N ARG A 54 8.39 10.35 6.64
CA ARG A 54 9.70 9.75 6.32
C ARG A 54 10.64 9.67 7.53
N LEU A 55 10.70 10.72 8.34
CA LEU A 55 11.56 10.77 9.53
C LEU A 55 11.17 9.70 10.57
N GLU A 56 9.88 9.43 10.74
CA GLU A 56 9.39 8.38 11.64
C GLU A 56 9.66 6.99 11.05
N ILE A 57 9.49 6.83 9.74
CA ILE A 57 9.78 5.57 9.03
C ILE A 57 11.26 5.19 9.17
N ASP A 58 12.17 6.16 9.00
CA ASP A 58 13.63 5.91 9.01
C ASP A 58 14.18 5.45 10.37
N VAL A 59 13.50 5.77 11.48
CA VAL A 59 13.90 5.36 12.83
C VAL A 59 13.24 4.06 13.30
N LEU A 60 12.23 3.58 12.59
CA LEU A 60 11.54 2.34 12.93
C LEU A 60 12.29 1.14 12.32
N PRO A 61 12.54 0.06 13.10
CA PRO A 61 13.19 -1.14 12.60
C PRO A 61 12.19 -2.02 11.83
N ALA A 62 11.64 -1.49 10.74
CA ALA A 62 10.68 -2.16 9.87
C ALA A 62 11.32 -2.56 8.52
N HIS A 63 11.08 -3.81 8.10
CA HIS A 63 11.61 -4.37 6.85
C HIS A 63 10.69 -4.17 5.66
N ASP A 64 9.39 -4.10 5.95
CA ASP A 64 8.32 -3.93 4.99
C ASP A 64 7.20 -3.06 5.56
N ILE A 65 6.30 -2.65 4.69
CA ILE A 65 5.21 -1.73 5.02
C ILE A 65 4.23 -2.37 6.02
N GLY A 66 4.00 -3.69 5.94
CA GLY A 66 3.15 -4.39 6.90
C GLY A 66 3.74 -4.42 8.32
N GLY A 67 5.05 -4.54 8.44
CA GLY A 67 5.80 -4.41 9.68
C GLY A 67 5.78 -2.98 10.22
N LEU A 68 5.97 -1.98 9.35
CA LEU A 68 5.85 -0.56 9.68
C LEU A 68 4.47 -0.25 10.29
N MET A 69 3.41 -0.78 9.68
CA MET A 69 2.03 -0.59 10.13
C MET A 69 1.76 -1.09 11.55
N ARG A 70 2.53 -2.05 12.08
CA ARG A 70 2.38 -2.55 13.46
C ARG A 70 2.78 -1.52 14.53
N SER A 71 3.50 -0.46 14.15
CA SER A 71 3.75 0.67 15.06
C SER A 71 2.48 1.48 15.35
N ILE A 72 1.45 1.34 14.51
CA ILE A 72 0.19 2.06 14.64
C ILE A 72 -0.72 1.31 15.62
N PRO A 73 -1.28 1.97 16.65
CA PRO A 73 -2.23 1.34 17.56
C PRO A 73 -3.44 0.73 16.83
N ASN A 74 -3.90 -0.44 17.27
CA ASN A 74 -5.02 -1.20 16.66
C ASN A 74 -4.77 -1.64 15.21
N VAL A 75 -3.51 -1.68 14.79
CA VAL A 75 -3.07 -2.24 13.52
C VAL A 75 -2.10 -3.38 13.80
N ASN A 76 -2.29 -4.50 13.10
CA ASN A 76 -1.44 -5.67 13.18
C ASN A 76 -1.05 -6.10 11.75
N GLY A 77 -0.30 -7.19 11.61
CA GLY A 77 -0.04 -7.80 10.32
C GLY A 77 0.05 -9.32 10.44
N ILE A 78 -0.36 -10.05 9.43
CA ILE A 78 -0.24 -11.51 9.39
C ILE A 78 1.16 -11.84 8.87
N ARG A 79 2.03 -12.33 9.76
CA ARG A 79 3.38 -12.77 9.39
C ARG A 79 3.31 -14.18 8.82
N LYS A 80 3.73 -14.33 7.56
CA LYS A 80 3.84 -15.64 6.90
C LYS A 80 5.29 -16.04 6.60
N GLY A 81 6.23 -15.09 6.68
CA GLY A 81 7.66 -15.28 6.47
C GLY A 81 8.52 -14.11 6.96
N GLY A 82 9.67 -13.91 6.31
CA GLY A 82 10.62 -12.83 6.63
C GLY A 82 10.14 -11.44 6.20
N THR A 83 9.33 -11.37 5.14
CA THR A 83 8.74 -10.14 4.60
C THR A 83 7.26 -10.33 4.25
N ALA A 84 6.66 -9.35 3.56
CA ALA A 84 5.31 -9.34 3.03
C ALA A 84 4.22 -9.52 4.10
N LEU A 85 4.34 -8.82 5.22
CA LEU A 85 3.31 -8.81 6.24
C LEU A 85 2.00 -8.22 5.69
N ASP A 86 0.93 -9.01 5.77
CA ASP A 86 -0.39 -8.61 5.27
C ASP A 86 -1.13 -7.80 6.35
N PRO A 87 -1.50 -6.53 6.11
CA PRO A 87 -1.98 -5.65 7.16
C PRO A 87 -3.37 -6.04 7.67
N VAL A 88 -3.60 -5.75 8.96
CA VAL A 88 -4.88 -5.96 9.65
C VAL A 88 -5.21 -4.69 10.43
N ILE A 89 -6.35 -4.06 10.15
CA ILE A 89 -6.82 -2.87 10.86
C ILE A 89 -8.08 -3.23 11.62
N ARG A 90 -8.07 -3.15 12.96
CA ARG A 90 -9.23 -3.49 13.81
C ARG A 90 -9.85 -4.88 13.54
N GLY A 91 -9.06 -5.81 13.00
CA GLY A 91 -9.52 -7.15 12.60
C GLY A 91 -9.90 -7.29 11.12
N PHE A 92 -10.17 -6.18 10.42
CA PHE A 92 -10.38 -6.17 8.98
C PHE A 92 -9.07 -6.46 8.24
N LYS A 93 -9.16 -7.27 7.19
CA LYS A 93 -8.01 -7.77 6.44
C LYS A 93 -8.35 -7.97 4.97
N TYR A 94 -7.31 -8.13 4.15
CA TYR A 94 -7.45 -8.44 2.72
C TYR A 94 -8.24 -7.36 1.96
N SER A 95 -9.21 -7.73 1.13
CA SER A 95 -10.06 -6.81 0.35
C SER A 95 -11.04 -5.99 1.21
N GLN A 96 -11.12 -6.23 2.52
CA GLN A 96 -11.80 -5.32 3.45
C GLN A 96 -10.99 -4.04 3.72
N LEU A 97 -9.69 -4.02 3.36
CA LEU A 97 -8.84 -2.84 3.41
C LEU A 97 -8.61 -2.29 2.01
N ASN A 98 -8.82 -0.99 1.83
CA ASN A 98 -8.48 -0.30 0.59
C ASN A 98 -7.00 0.11 0.64
N VAL A 99 -6.14 -0.64 -0.04
CA VAL A 99 -4.70 -0.38 -0.12
C VAL A 99 -4.36 0.23 -1.47
N GLN A 100 -3.71 1.38 -1.47
CA GLN A 100 -3.41 2.12 -2.69
C GLN A 100 -2.15 2.99 -2.59
N LEU A 101 -1.69 3.42 -3.74
CA LEU A 101 -0.54 4.28 -3.95
C LEU A 101 -0.98 5.66 -4.41
N ASN A 102 -0.39 6.69 -3.79
CA ASN A 102 -0.50 8.08 -4.23
C ASN A 102 -1.94 8.51 -4.56
N GLY A 103 -2.90 8.15 -3.71
CA GLY A 103 -4.28 8.62 -3.86
C GLY A 103 -5.13 7.88 -4.92
N GLY A 104 -4.66 6.80 -5.55
CA GLY A 104 -5.58 5.99 -6.37
C GLY A 104 -5.04 4.80 -7.16
N GLN A 105 -3.72 4.59 -7.27
CA GLN A 105 -3.21 3.41 -7.97
C GLN A 105 -3.34 2.18 -7.07
N LYS A 106 -3.94 1.11 -7.58
CA LYS A 106 -4.15 -0.15 -6.85
C LYS A 106 -3.37 -1.29 -7.46
N ILE A 107 -3.14 -2.34 -6.66
CA ILE A 107 -2.39 -3.53 -7.04
C ILE A 107 -3.22 -4.76 -6.66
N GLU A 108 -3.43 -5.64 -7.63
CA GLU A 108 -3.95 -7.00 -7.37
C GLU A 108 -2.75 -7.95 -7.31
N GLY A 109 -2.57 -8.63 -6.18
CA GLY A 109 -1.53 -9.64 -6.03
C GLY A 109 -1.86 -10.92 -6.80
N GLY A 110 -0.85 -11.67 -7.20
CA GLY A 110 -0.99 -12.94 -7.89
C GLY A 110 -1.39 -14.08 -6.94
N CYS A 111 -0.82 -14.16 -5.74
CA CYS A 111 -0.99 -15.32 -4.87
C CYS A 111 -2.39 -15.40 -4.22
N PRO A 112 -3.11 -16.52 -4.35
CA PRO A 112 -4.38 -16.75 -3.66
C PRO A 112 -4.21 -16.85 -2.14
N ASN A 113 -3.06 -17.35 -1.67
CA ASN A 113 -2.70 -17.40 -0.25
C ASN A 113 -2.10 -16.09 0.26
N ARG A 114 -2.04 -15.04 -0.57
CA ARG A 114 -1.55 -13.70 -0.24
C ARG A 114 -0.12 -13.73 0.31
N MET A 115 0.79 -14.35 -0.44
CA MET A 115 2.25 -14.18 -0.29
C MET A 115 2.65 -12.75 -0.64
N ASP A 116 1.97 -12.17 -1.61
CA ASP A 116 2.21 -10.90 -2.28
C ASP A 116 1.01 -9.96 -2.08
N ALA A 117 0.68 -9.67 -0.81
CA ALA A 117 -0.33 -8.64 -0.52
C ALA A 117 0.05 -7.30 -1.16
N ALA A 118 -0.90 -6.41 -1.44
CA ALA A 118 -0.65 -5.14 -2.15
C ALA A 118 0.53 -4.31 -1.57
N VAL A 119 0.72 -4.31 -0.25
CA VAL A 119 1.82 -3.61 0.43
C VAL A 119 3.20 -4.25 0.23
N ALA A 120 3.27 -5.51 -0.25
CA ALA A 120 4.51 -6.26 -0.45
C ALA A 120 5.23 -5.87 -1.75
N HIS A 121 4.52 -5.31 -2.72
CA HIS A 121 5.08 -4.94 -4.02
C HIS A 121 5.84 -3.61 -4.01
N ILE A 122 5.78 -2.88 -2.90
CA ILE A 122 6.42 -1.57 -2.73
C ILE A 122 7.48 -1.67 -1.64
N ASP A 123 8.64 -1.09 -1.91
CA ASP A 123 9.68 -1.02 -0.91
C ASP A 123 9.41 0.09 0.11
N ILE A 124 9.61 -0.20 1.39
CA ILE A 124 9.46 0.78 2.49
C ILE A 124 10.40 1.98 2.30
N ASP A 125 11.55 1.78 1.67
CA ASP A 125 12.54 2.84 1.47
C ASP A 125 12.15 3.79 0.31
N ASP A 126 11.10 3.46 -0.47
CA ASP A 126 10.57 4.30 -1.57
C ASP A 126 9.30 5.09 -1.19
N ILE A 127 8.79 4.89 0.03
CA ILE A 127 7.69 5.69 0.56
C ILE A 127 8.21 6.90 1.35
N ARG A 128 7.55 8.05 1.15
CA ARG A 128 7.75 9.27 1.93
C ARG A 128 6.83 9.38 3.13
N ALA A 129 5.67 8.74 3.04
CA ALA A 129 4.69 8.70 4.11
C ALA A 129 3.74 7.52 3.92
N LEU A 130 3.18 7.05 5.03
CA LEU A 130 2.11 6.08 5.07
C LEU A 130 0.90 6.70 5.78
N GLU A 131 -0.22 6.81 5.07
CA GLU A 131 -1.49 7.25 5.67
C GLU A 131 -2.38 6.04 5.96
N VAL A 132 -2.90 5.96 7.18
CA VAL A 132 -3.86 4.96 7.60
C VAL A 132 -5.12 5.63 8.14
N ILE A 133 -6.26 5.31 7.54
CA ILE A 133 -7.59 5.76 7.95
C ILE A 133 -8.37 4.53 8.38
N LYS A 134 -8.91 4.55 9.60
CA LYS A 134 -9.62 3.41 10.19
C LYS A 134 -11.11 3.57 9.95
N GLY A 135 -11.78 2.47 9.57
CA GLY A 135 -13.23 2.45 9.33
C GLY A 135 -13.67 3.00 7.96
N PRO A 136 -14.98 2.90 7.66
CA PRO A 136 -15.57 3.18 6.35
C PRO A 136 -15.84 4.67 6.07
N PHE A 137 -14.99 5.58 6.55
CA PHE A 137 -15.29 7.03 6.49
C PHE A 137 -14.71 7.73 5.25
N ALA A 138 -13.55 7.29 4.77
CA ALA A 138 -12.81 7.95 3.69
C ALA A 138 -13.29 7.52 2.27
N LEU A 139 -14.56 7.79 1.94
CA LEU A 139 -15.19 7.35 0.68
C LEU A 139 -14.62 8.02 -0.58
N ARG A 140 -13.87 9.12 -0.42
CA ARG A 140 -13.07 9.70 -1.49
C ARG A 140 -12.02 8.70 -2.01
N TYR A 141 -11.55 7.73 -1.23
CA TYR A 141 -10.47 6.81 -1.63
C TYR A 141 -10.93 5.59 -2.46
N GLY A 142 -12.23 5.46 -2.77
CA GLY A 142 -12.78 4.28 -3.43
C GLY A 142 -13.81 3.57 -2.55
N PRO A 143 -14.29 2.38 -2.96
CA PRO A 143 -15.00 1.47 -2.05
C PRO A 143 -14.15 1.25 -0.79
N ASN A 144 -14.73 1.51 0.38
CA ASN A 144 -14.03 1.39 1.66
C ASN A 144 -14.94 0.66 2.65
N PHE A 145 -14.39 -0.31 3.36
CA PHE A 145 -15.11 -1.16 4.30
C PHE A 145 -14.51 -1.09 5.71
N GLY A 146 -13.24 -1.48 5.88
CA GLY A 146 -12.56 -1.52 7.17
C GLY A 146 -11.48 -0.44 7.37
N GLY A 147 -11.08 0.25 6.30
CA GLY A 147 -10.07 1.29 6.35
C GLY A 147 -9.30 1.46 5.05
N VAL A 148 -8.50 2.53 5.01
CA VAL A 148 -7.65 2.89 3.88
C VAL A 148 -6.19 2.86 4.32
N VAL A 149 -5.34 2.30 3.48
CA VAL A 149 -3.88 2.37 3.57
C VAL A 149 -3.39 3.05 2.29
N ASN A 150 -2.95 4.29 2.41
CA ASN A 150 -2.45 5.07 1.28
C ASN A 150 -0.95 5.27 1.41
N MET A 151 -0.20 4.53 0.60
CA MET A 151 1.25 4.60 0.50
C MET A 151 1.63 5.78 -0.38
N LYS A 152 2.31 6.78 0.18
CA LYS A 152 2.81 7.92 -0.58
C LYS A 152 4.25 7.66 -0.95
N THR A 153 4.53 7.53 -2.25
CA THR A 153 5.90 7.36 -2.72
C THR A 153 6.67 8.67 -2.61
N ILE A 154 8.00 8.58 -2.55
CA ILE A 154 8.88 9.73 -2.76
C ILE A 154 8.63 10.22 -4.19
N GLN A 155 8.29 11.50 -4.34
CA GLN A 155 8.08 12.13 -5.65
C GLN A 155 9.00 13.34 -5.76
N PRO A 156 9.64 13.59 -6.92
CA PRO A 156 10.43 14.79 -7.10
C PRO A 156 9.50 16.01 -7.13
N LEU A 157 10.03 17.16 -6.72
CA LEU A 157 9.29 18.43 -6.68
C LEU A 157 9.98 19.47 -7.58
N PRO A 158 9.24 20.44 -8.15
CA PRO A 158 9.84 21.56 -8.87
C PRO A 158 10.84 22.32 -8.00
N GLN A 159 11.95 22.75 -8.58
CA GLN A 159 13.00 23.50 -7.88
C GLN A 159 13.34 24.80 -8.61
N ARG A 160 13.39 25.94 -7.91
CA ARG A 160 13.61 27.25 -8.57
C ARG A 160 14.91 27.32 -9.37
N GLU A 161 15.96 26.68 -8.87
CA GLU A 161 17.25 26.57 -9.54
C GLU A 161 17.50 25.10 -9.84
N PHE A 162 18.30 24.85 -10.88
CA PHE A 162 18.71 23.49 -11.19
C PHE A 162 19.59 22.94 -10.07
N LYS A 163 19.11 21.93 -9.34
CA LYS A 163 19.90 21.21 -8.33
C LYS A 163 19.83 19.71 -8.60
N ILE A 164 20.85 19.01 -8.13
CA ILE A 164 20.91 17.55 -8.13
C ILE A 164 21.27 17.12 -6.70
N ASN A 165 20.48 16.21 -6.17
CA ASN A 165 20.71 15.56 -4.89
C ASN A 165 21.04 14.09 -5.14
N VAL A 166 21.96 13.56 -4.34
CA VAL A 166 22.32 12.15 -4.35
C VAL A 166 22.17 11.62 -2.94
N GLY A 167 21.42 10.54 -2.79
CA GLY A 167 21.20 9.83 -1.53
C GLY A 167 21.70 8.40 -1.63
N ALA A 168 22.36 7.93 -0.57
CA ALA A 168 22.77 6.53 -0.45
C ALA A 168 22.44 6.01 0.95
N MET A 169 22.01 4.76 1.03
CA MET A 169 21.75 4.05 2.29
C MET A 169 22.35 2.66 2.21
N ILE A 170 22.97 2.23 3.31
CA ILE A 170 23.48 0.87 3.51
C ILE A 170 23.01 0.42 4.90
N GLY A 171 22.47 -0.77 5.00
CA GLY A 171 22.03 -1.39 6.25
C GLY A 171 22.48 -2.84 6.34
N TYR A 172 22.83 -3.26 7.56
CA TYR A 172 23.18 -4.64 7.88
C TYR A 172 22.47 -5.07 9.16
N GLU A 173 21.95 -6.29 9.16
CA GLU A 173 21.26 -6.88 10.30
C GLU A 173 21.85 -8.23 10.66
N SER A 174 22.38 -8.32 11.88
CA SER A 174 23.16 -9.48 12.32
C SER A 174 22.34 -10.75 12.46
N ASN A 175 21.11 -10.69 12.99
CA ASN A 175 20.27 -11.88 13.20
C ASN A 175 19.93 -12.60 11.88
N TRP A 176 19.75 -11.83 10.81
CA TRP A 176 19.45 -12.36 9.48
C TRP A 176 20.68 -12.59 8.60
N ASN A 177 21.85 -12.11 9.04
CA ASN A 177 22.98 -11.83 8.16
C ASN A 177 22.54 -11.09 6.88
N GLY A 178 21.65 -10.12 7.06
CA GLY A 178 20.91 -9.47 5.98
C GLY A 178 21.50 -8.10 5.63
N PHE A 179 21.47 -7.76 4.35
CA PHE A 179 21.95 -6.47 3.85
C PHE A 179 20.86 -5.77 3.03
N LYS A 180 20.76 -4.46 3.21
CA LYS A 180 19.97 -3.57 2.35
C LYS A 180 20.81 -2.41 1.83
N ASN A 181 20.60 -2.03 0.59
CA ASN A 181 21.23 -0.86 -0.01
C ASN A 181 20.23 -0.09 -0.86
N ARG A 182 20.35 1.23 -0.85
CA ARG A 182 19.59 2.14 -1.69
C ARG A 182 20.50 3.20 -2.27
N LEU A 183 20.31 3.52 -3.54
CA LEU A 183 20.90 4.68 -4.20
C LEU A 183 19.77 5.47 -4.85
N SER A 184 19.76 6.78 -4.66
CA SER A 184 18.81 7.68 -5.29
C SER A 184 19.47 8.94 -5.82
N ILE A 185 18.95 9.42 -6.94
CA ILE A 185 19.32 10.69 -7.55
C ILE A 185 18.02 11.41 -7.87
N ASP A 186 17.86 12.63 -7.37
CA ASP A 186 16.77 13.52 -7.74
C ASP A 186 17.31 14.89 -8.13
N GLY A 187 16.54 15.63 -8.90
CA GLY A 187 16.96 16.95 -9.32
C GLY A 187 16.09 17.54 -10.41
N GLY A 188 16.57 18.64 -10.97
CA GLY A 188 15.86 19.41 -11.98
C GLY A 188 15.58 20.83 -11.54
N ASN A 189 14.66 21.48 -12.24
CA ASN A 189 14.29 22.88 -12.04
C ASN A 189 12.77 23.05 -11.92
N ASP A 190 12.27 24.27 -12.14
CA ASP A 190 10.88 24.68 -11.96
C ASP A 190 9.97 24.08 -13.03
N LYS A 191 10.52 23.71 -14.19
CA LYS A 191 9.79 23.16 -15.33
C LYS A 191 9.92 21.66 -15.47
N VAL A 192 11.08 21.09 -15.21
CA VAL A 192 11.36 19.67 -15.39
C VAL A 192 12.18 19.16 -14.22
N TYR A 193 11.67 18.15 -13.55
CA TYR A 193 12.26 17.56 -12.35
C TYR A 193 12.09 16.06 -12.37
N PHE A 194 13.02 15.33 -11.78
CA PHE A 194 13.09 13.88 -11.88
C PHE A 194 13.58 13.23 -10.60
N SER A 195 13.27 11.95 -10.44
CA SER A 195 13.85 11.09 -9.43
C SER A 195 14.10 9.71 -10.00
N LEU A 196 15.28 9.17 -9.72
CA LEU A 196 15.68 7.81 -10.02
C LEU A 196 16.13 7.17 -8.71
N SER A 197 15.71 5.93 -8.45
CA SER A 197 16.23 5.18 -7.32
C SER A 197 16.31 3.70 -7.62
N GLY A 198 17.18 3.01 -6.89
CA GLY A 198 17.32 1.56 -6.94
C GLY A 198 17.62 1.01 -5.56
N ASN A 199 16.95 -0.08 -5.21
CA ASN A 199 17.09 -0.75 -3.92
C ASN A 199 17.42 -2.23 -4.13
N ILE A 200 18.21 -2.78 -3.21
CA ILE A 200 18.46 -4.22 -3.12
C ILE A 200 18.45 -4.65 -1.66
N LYS A 201 17.76 -5.75 -1.39
CA LYS A 201 17.63 -6.39 -0.08
C LYS A 201 17.92 -7.87 -0.24
N LYS A 202 18.84 -8.39 0.56
CA LYS A 202 19.14 -9.82 0.64
C LYS A 202 19.26 -10.22 2.10
N TYR A 203 18.36 -11.06 2.56
CA TYR A 203 18.23 -11.47 3.94
C TYR A 203 18.20 -12.99 4.02
N GLY A 204 18.94 -13.58 4.97
CA GLY A 204 18.94 -15.01 5.23
C GLY A 204 17.78 -15.46 6.12
N ASN A 205 18.01 -16.53 6.88
CA ASN A 205 17.11 -16.97 7.94
C ASN A 205 17.39 -16.19 9.23
N TYR A 206 16.36 -15.88 10.04
CA TYR A 206 16.55 -15.31 11.37
C TYR A 206 16.47 -16.39 12.45
N GLU A 207 17.06 -16.11 13.61
CA GLU A 207 16.81 -16.89 14.83
C GLU A 207 15.67 -16.26 15.65
N ASP A 208 14.75 -17.10 16.12
CA ASP A 208 13.71 -16.69 17.05
C ASP A 208 14.27 -16.45 18.46
N GLY A 209 13.42 -16.01 19.40
CA GLY A 209 13.84 -15.74 20.78
C GLY A 209 14.34 -16.96 21.57
N ASN A 210 14.17 -18.17 21.03
CA ASN A 210 14.68 -19.42 21.60
C ASN A 210 15.93 -19.92 20.86
N GLY A 211 16.45 -19.18 19.88
CA GLY A 211 17.59 -19.57 19.06
C GLY A 211 17.26 -20.59 17.97
N ASN A 212 15.98 -20.79 17.64
CA ASN A 212 15.62 -21.66 16.51
C ASN A 212 15.68 -20.87 15.20
N GLU A 213 16.35 -21.41 14.20
CA GLU A 213 16.34 -20.84 12.86
C GLU A 213 14.93 -20.93 12.25
N VAL A 214 14.43 -19.79 11.78
CA VAL A 214 13.18 -19.68 11.04
C VAL A 214 13.51 -19.50 9.57
N ARG A 215 13.00 -20.39 8.74
CA ARG A 215 13.17 -20.34 7.28
C ARG A 215 12.48 -19.11 6.70
N SER A 216 13.22 -18.02 6.56
CA SER A 216 12.69 -16.68 6.27
C SER A 216 13.48 -15.93 5.20
N GLU A 217 14.42 -16.59 4.55
CA GLU A 217 15.26 -16.01 3.50
C GLU A 217 14.42 -15.31 2.43
N PHE A 218 14.91 -14.18 1.95
CA PHE A 218 14.32 -13.48 0.81
C PHE A 218 15.33 -12.58 0.11
N GLN A 219 15.13 -12.41 -1.20
CA GLN A 219 15.81 -11.39 -1.99
C GLN A 219 14.78 -10.50 -2.68
N LYS A 220 14.96 -9.18 -2.54
CA LYS A 220 14.15 -8.18 -3.24
C LYS A 220 15.03 -7.13 -3.88
N TYR A 221 14.64 -6.65 -5.03
CA TYR A 221 15.26 -5.48 -5.65
C TYR A 221 14.25 -4.76 -6.51
N ASN A 222 14.37 -3.44 -6.61
CA ASN A 222 13.49 -2.64 -7.44
C ASN A 222 14.23 -1.39 -7.94
N TYR A 223 13.64 -0.77 -8.96
CA TYR A 223 14.07 0.54 -9.43
C TYR A 223 12.86 1.40 -9.77
N THR A 224 12.96 2.67 -9.40
CA THR A 224 11.92 3.67 -9.58
C THR A 224 12.42 4.76 -10.51
N ALA A 225 11.60 5.19 -11.45
CA ALA A 225 11.85 6.36 -12.27
C ALA A 225 10.61 7.26 -12.30
N GLN A 226 10.82 8.54 -12.01
CA GLN A 226 9.75 9.54 -12.02
C GLN A 226 10.22 10.78 -12.75
N LEU A 227 9.33 11.33 -13.59
CA LEU A 227 9.56 12.55 -14.34
C LEU A 227 8.35 13.47 -14.14
N GLY A 228 8.62 14.62 -13.54
CA GLY A 228 7.69 15.71 -13.37
C GLY A 228 7.93 16.81 -14.38
N VAL A 229 6.85 17.36 -14.94
CA VAL A 229 6.86 18.52 -15.82
C VAL A 229 5.83 19.54 -15.34
N SER A 230 6.26 20.78 -15.16
CA SER A 230 5.39 21.93 -14.89
C SER A 230 5.32 22.81 -16.15
N PRO A 231 4.42 22.51 -17.10
CA PRO A 231 4.37 23.25 -18.37
C PRO A 231 3.93 24.72 -18.18
N PHE A 232 3.09 24.97 -17.19
CA PHE A 232 2.56 26.28 -16.82
C PHE A 232 2.56 26.42 -15.30
N LYS A 233 2.44 27.66 -14.81
CA LYS A 233 2.26 27.91 -13.38
C LYS A 233 1.07 27.10 -12.85
N ASN A 234 1.21 26.52 -11.66
CA ASN A 234 0.19 25.73 -10.96
C ASN A 234 -0.30 24.46 -11.67
N ASN A 235 0.41 23.98 -12.70
CA ASN A 235 0.05 22.78 -13.45
C ASN A 235 1.21 21.81 -13.41
N TYR A 236 0.96 20.59 -12.98
CA TYR A 236 1.98 19.58 -12.72
C TYR A 236 1.56 18.27 -13.38
N VAL A 237 2.45 17.70 -14.19
CA VAL A 237 2.30 16.38 -14.78
C VAL A 237 3.40 15.49 -14.19
N MET A 238 3.03 14.30 -13.70
CA MET A 238 3.99 13.32 -13.19
C MET A 238 3.81 12.00 -13.92
N ILE A 239 4.89 11.51 -14.51
CA ILE A 239 4.99 10.15 -15.04
C ILE A 239 5.78 9.33 -14.03
N SER A 240 5.20 8.23 -13.56
CA SER A 240 5.85 7.33 -12.60
C SER A 240 5.98 5.93 -13.18
N PHE A 241 7.14 5.32 -12.95
CA PHE A 241 7.46 3.94 -13.27
C PHE A 241 8.14 3.31 -12.06
N ASP A 242 7.65 2.17 -11.60
CA ASP A 242 8.31 1.31 -10.63
C ASP A 242 8.33 -0.12 -11.16
N GLN A 243 9.46 -0.79 -10.99
CA GLN A 243 9.58 -2.21 -11.28
C GLN A 243 10.28 -2.88 -10.10
N SER A 244 9.57 -3.80 -9.46
CA SER A 244 10.06 -4.58 -8.34
C SER A 244 10.10 -6.07 -8.64
N TYR A 245 11.01 -6.74 -7.94
CA TYR A 245 11.32 -8.15 -8.10
C TYR A 245 11.51 -8.81 -6.74
N GLY A 246 10.70 -9.82 -6.43
CA GLY A 246 10.91 -10.78 -5.34
C GLY A 246 11.50 -12.08 -5.89
N ARG A 247 12.56 -12.60 -5.25
CA ARG A 247 13.21 -13.86 -5.63
C ARG A 247 13.41 -14.72 -4.39
N ASP A 248 13.00 -15.98 -4.51
CA ASP A 248 13.14 -17.00 -3.49
C ASP A 248 12.75 -16.48 -2.09
N VAL A 249 11.51 -16.00 -1.97
CA VAL A 249 10.93 -15.50 -0.72
C VAL A 249 10.30 -16.67 0.04
N MET A 250 10.84 -16.96 1.22
CA MET A 250 10.45 -18.12 2.00
C MET A 250 9.25 -17.83 2.90
N PHE A 251 8.25 -18.71 2.82
CA PHE A 251 7.01 -18.63 3.60
C PHE A 251 6.82 -19.89 4.45
N PRO A 252 7.45 -19.98 5.63
CA PRO A 252 7.41 -21.15 6.50
C PRO A 252 6.01 -21.48 7.02
N ALA A 253 5.11 -20.49 7.06
CA ALA A 253 3.71 -20.68 7.43
C ALA A 253 2.83 -21.24 6.29
N LEU A 254 3.37 -21.38 5.07
CA LEU A 254 2.62 -21.76 3.87
C LEU A 254 3.15 -23.05 3.22
N PRO A 255 2.30 -23.78 2.47
CA PRO A 255 2.69 -25.01 1.78
C PRO A 255 3.59 -24.79 0.56
N MET A 256 3.83 -23.54 0.17
CA MET A 256 4.68 -23.18 -0.96
C MET A 256 5.57 -22.00 -0.58
N ASP A 257 6.62 -21.76 -1.37
CA ASP A 257 7.41 -20.54 -1.35
C ASP A 257 7.28 -19.81 -2.68
N GLU A 258 7.50 -18.51 -2.64
CA GLU A 258 7.52 -17.66 -3.82
C GLU A 258 8.90 -17.73 -4.47
N ARG A 259 8.95 -18.17 -5.72
CA ARG A 259 10.19 -18.23 -6.50
C ARG A 259 10.45 -16.93 -7.23
N LYS A 260 9.38 -16.30 -7.70
CA LYS A 260 9.42 -15.08 -8.49
C LYS A 260 8.15 -14.29 -8.23
N ASP A 261 8.32 -13.03 -7.91
CA ASP A 261 7.30 -11.99 -7.99
C ASP A 261 7.88 -10.85 -8.83
N ASP A 262 7.31 -10.58 -10.00
CA ASP A 262 7.68 -9.42 -10.82
C ASP A 262 6.50 -8.47 -10.84
N THR A 263 6.70 -7.25 -10.35
CA THR A 263 5.65 -6.24 -10.35
C THR A 263 6.10 -5.01 -11.12
N ARG A 264 5.25 -4.57 -12.05
CA ARG A 264 5.43 -3.35 -12.84
C ARG A 264 4.28 -2.39 -12.57
N LEU A 265 4.62 -1.18 -12.15
CA LEU A 265 3.67 -0.14 -11.83
C LEU A 265 3.97 1.07 -12.71
N MET A 266 2.94 1.60 -13.38
CA MET A 266 3.05 2.82 -14.18
C MET A 266 1.87 3.72 -13.90
N SER A 267 2.12 5.02 -13.78
CA SER A 267 1.06 6.02 -13.69
C SER A 267 1.39 7.30 -14.45
N LEU A 268 0.33 7.97 -14.88
CA LEU A 268 0.35 9.35 -15.34
C LEU A 268 -0.63 10.14 -14.49
N ASP A 269 -0.10 11.14 -13.81
CA ASP A 269 -0.81 12.01 -12.89
C ASP A 269 -0.79 13.43 -13.44
N TYR A 270 -1.92 14.12 -13.41
CA TYR A 270 -2.04 15.54 -13.71
C TYR A 270 -2.72 16.21 -12.53
N LYS A 271 -2.09 17.28 -12.05
CA LYS A 271 -2.58 18.12 -10.96
C LYS A 271 -2.55 19.57 -11.39
N ALA A 272 -3.67 20.26 -11.22
CA ALA A 272 -3.75 21.70 -11.38
C ALA A 272 -4.29 22.32 -10.09
N ILE A 273 -3.65 23.38 -9.61
CA ILE A 273 -4.04 24.11 -8.39
C ILE A 273 -4.40 25.56 -8.70
N SER A 274 -5.20 26.19 -7.85
CA SER A 274 -5.64 27.59 -7.97
C SER A 274 -6.14 27.93 -9.39
N ILE A 275 -7.05 27.10 -9.93
CA ILE A 275 -7.52 27.17 -11.32
C ILE A 275 -8.49 28.35 -11.52
N GLY A 276 -9.19 28.76 -10.47
CA GLY A 276 -10.06 29.93 -10.46
C GLY A 276 -10.51 30.32 -9.05
N ASN A 277 -11.45 31.25 -8.94
CA ASN A 277 -11.87 31.80 -7.65
C ASN A 277 -12.51 30.78 -6.70
N ASN A 278 -13.24 29.80 -7.26
CA ASN A 278 -13.98 28.78 -6.50
C ASN A 278 -13.59 27.36 -6.93
N PHE A 279 -12.56 27.21 -7.77
CA PHE A 279 -12.09 25.92 -8.27
C PHE A 279 -10.62 25.77 -7.89
N ASP A 280 -10.39 25.07 -6.79
CA ASP A 280 -9.10 25.09 -6.09
C ASP A 280 -8.13 24.07 -6.67
N GLU A 281 -8.63 22.89 -7.00
CA GLU A 281 -7.77 21.77 -7.39
C GLU A 281 -8.47 20.83 -8.36
N PHE A 282 -7.75 20.38 -9.37
CA PHE A 282 -8.14 19.31 -10.27
C PHE A 282 -7.06 18.23 -10.26
N ASN A 283 -7.45 16.99 -10.03
CA ASN A 283 -6.55 15.84 -10.12
C ASN A 283 -7.11 14.84 -11.13
N ALA A 284 -6.23 14.33 -11.99
CA ALA A 284 -6.50 13.20 -12.85
C ALA A 284 -5.33 12.21 -12.76
N LYS A 285 -5.63 10.92 -12.63
CA LYS A 285 -4.66 9.82 -12.62
C LYS A 285 -5.14 8.73 -13.56
N VAL A 286 -4.23 8.17 -14.34
CA VAL A 286 -4.39 6.87 -15.00
C VAL A 286 -3.25 5.97 -14.57
N TYR A 287 -3.51 4.67 -14.38
CA TYR A 287 -2.48 3.74 -13.92
C TYR A 287 -2.67 2.33 -14.48
N ILE A 288 -1.58 1.58 -14.46
CA ILE A 288 -1.52 0.14 -14.68
C ILE A 288 -0.55 -0.49 -13.69
N SER A 289 -0.94 -1.64 -13.17
CA SER A 289 -0.19 -2.49 -12.25
C SER A 289 -0.24 -3.91 -12.82
N ASP A 290 0.92 -4.51 -13.04
CA ASP A 290 1.07 -5.85 -13.63
C ASP A 290 1.94 -6.70 -12.70
N VAL A 291 1.41 -7.84 -12.26
CA VAL A 291 2.04 -8.74 -11.29
C VAL A 291 2.15 -10.13 -11.91
N SER A 292 3.36 -10.70 -11.93
CA SER A 292 3.63 -12.09 -12.30
C SER A 292 4.19 -12.82 -11.10
N HIS A 293 3.45 -13.82 -10.62
CA HIS A 293 3.75 -14.58 -9.42
C HIS A 293 3.97 -16.06 -9.74
N LEU A 294 5.10 -16.61 -9.30
CA LEU A 294 5.44 -18.03 -9.41
C LEU A 294 5.76 -18.59 -8.03
N MET A 295 5.03 -19.64 -7.63
CA MET A 295 5.27 -20.34 -6.37
C MET A 295 5.38 -21.85 -6.58
N ASP A 296 6.16 -22.51 -5.72
CA ASP A 296 6.26 -23.97 -5.71
C ASP A 296 6.46 -24.56 -4.31
N ASN A 297 6.23 -25.86 -4.18
CA ASN A 297 6.46 -26.62 -2.96
C ASN A 297 7.75 -27.45 -2.98
N LYS A 298 8.69 -27.22 -3.93
CA LYS A 298 9.82 -28.15 -4.16
C LYS A 298 10.70 -28.37 -2.93
N GLN A 299 10.77 -27.37 -2.06
CA GLN A 299 11.54 -27.40 -0.82
C GLN A 299 10.72 -27.81 0.41
N ARG A 300 9.57 -28.47 0.23
CA ARG A 300 8.72 -28.99 1.32
C ARG A 300 8.91 -30.50 1.48
N PRO A 301 8.82 -31.07 2.69
CA PRO A 301 8.95 -32.52 2.90
C PRO A 301 8.00 -33.38 2.06
N PHE A 302 6.82 -32.87 1.73
CA PHE A 302 5.83 -33.60 0.91
C PHE A 302 6.11 -33.54 -0.60
N SER A 303 7.14 -32.80 -1.05
CA SER A 303 7.51 -32.71 -2.47
C SER A 303 8.03 -34.04 -3.05
N ASP A 304 8.49 -34.95 -2.18
CA ASP A 304 8.86 -36.33 -2.53
C ASP A 304 7.67 -37.14 -3.09
N THR A 305 6.45 -36.71 -2.83
CA THR A 305 5.22 -37.36 -3.32
C THR A 305 4.59 -36.59 -4.48
N VAL A 306 4.43 -35.28 -4.32
CA VAL A 306 3.78 -34.40 -5.30
C VAL A 306 4.51 -33.06 -5.35
N VAL A 307 4.98 -32.69 -6.54
CA VAL A 307 5.46 -31.34 -6.83
C VAL A 307 4.33 -30.54 -7.47
N ALA A 308 4.10 -29.34 -6.95
CA ALA A 308 3.13 -28.39 -7.46
C ALA A 308 3.82 -27.06 -7.74
N VAL A 309 3.60 -26.52 -8.94
CA VAL A 309 4.09 -25.21 -9.39
C VAL A 309 2.89 -24.41 -9.87
N SER A 310 2.72 -23.18 -9.36
CA SER A 310 1.63 -22.30 -9.77
C SER A 310 2.20 -21.02 -10.37
N ASP A 311 1.78 -20.68 -11.58
CA ASP A 311 2.18 -19.48 -12.32
C ASP A 311 0.93 -18.64 -12.58
N ILE A 312 0.92 -17.42 -12.06
CA ILE A 312 -0.25 -16.56 -11.95
C ILE A 312 0.11 -15.17 -12.46
N GLN A 313 -0.80 -14.59 -13.23
CA GLN A 313 -0.72 -13.22 -13.70
C GLN A 313 -1.94 -12.44 -13.21
N ALA A 314 -1.68 -11.29 -12.61
CA ALA A 314 -2.70 -10.33 -12.22
C ALA A 314 -2.39 -8.98 -12.85
N ARG A 315 -3.41 -8.34 -13.40
CA ARG A 315 -3.31 -6.99 -13.95
C ARG A 315 -4.43 -6.14 -13.41
N ASN A 316 -4.09 -4.96 -12.91
CA ASN A 316 -5.04 -3.96 -12.48
C ASN A 316 -4.77 -2.65 -13.22
N TYR A 317 -5.77 -2.03 -13.81
CA TYR A 317 -5.65 -0.71 -14.39
C TYR A 317 -6.90 0.10 -14.15
N GLY A 318 -6.73 1.41 -14.14
CA GLY A 318 -7.82 2.29 -13.77
C GLY A 318 -7.51 3.75 -14.01
N PHE A 319 -8.52 4.56 -13.74
CA PHE A 319 -8.37 6.01 -13.70
C PHE A 319 -9.12 6.60 -12.53
N ARG A 320 -8.75 7.83 -12.18
CA ARG A 320 -9.45 8.63 -11.19
C ARG A 320 -9.39 10.09 -11.63
N VAL A 321 -10.52 10.78 -11.53
CA VAL A 321 -10.62 12.21 -11.80
C VAL A 321 -11.43 12.85 -10.69
N GLU A 322 -10.96 13.97 -10.17
CA GLU A 322 -11.67 14.74 -9.15
C GLU A 322 -11.39 16.23 -9.25
N GLY A 323 -12.38 17.03 -8.84
CA GLY A 323 -12.28 18.49 -8.72
C GLY A 323 -12.73 18.95 -7.34
N SER A 324 -11.98 19.89 -6.75
CA SER A 324 -12.26 20.53 -5.47
C SER A 324 -12.71 21.97 -5.67
N PHE A 325 -13.82 22.35 -5.05
CA PHE A 325 -14.44 23.66 -5.19
C PHE A 325 -14.72 24.29 -3.83
N SER A 326 -14.20 25.50 -3.60
CA SER A 326 -14.43 26.26 -2.37
C SER A 326 -15.39 27.43 -2.59
N PHE A 327 -16.40 27.52 -1.73
CA PHE A 327 -17.38 28.61 -1.65
C PHE A 327 -17.43 29.14 -0.22
N GLY A 328 -16.52 30.08 0.09
CA GLY A 328 -16.26 30.50 1.46
C GLY A 328 -15.68 29.33 2.27
N GLU A 329 -16.29 29.00 3.40
CA GLU A 329 -15.89 27.87 4.25
C GLU A 329 -16.43 26.50 3.77
N ASN A 330 -17.18 26.48 2.65
CA ASN A 330 -17.77 25.26 2.09
C ASN A 330 -16.85 24.69 1.01
N ILE A 331 -16.43 23.45 1.17
CA ILE A 331 -15.57 22.76 0.21
C ILE A 331 -16.33 21.55 -0.32
N PHE A 332 -16.39 21.43 -1.64
CA PHE A 332 -16.99 20.28 -2.32
C PHE A 332 -15.94 19.60 -3.19
N VAL A 333 -15.75 18.30 -2.99
CA VAL A 333 -14.96 17.47 -3.89
C VAL A 333 -15.91 16.53 -4.62
N PHE A 334 -15.90 16.62 -5.95
CA PHE A 334 -16.62 15.69 -6.81
C PHE A 334 -15.60 14.85 -7.55
N GLY A 335 -15.86 13.56 -7.70
CA GLY A 335 -14.97 12.71 -8.48
C GLY A 335 -15.58 11.42 -8.96
N THR A 336 -14.82 10.77 -9.84
CA THR A 336 -15.12 9.48 -10.42
C THR A 336 -13.85 8.65 -10.49
N ASP A 337 -14.01 7.34 -10.36
CA ASP A 337 -12.92 6.39 -10.55
C ASP A 337 -13.41 5.13 -11.25
N TYR A 338 -12.47 4.49 -11.94
CA TYR A 338 -12.67 3.22 -12.63
C TYR A 338 -11.52 2.28 -12.28
N GLU A 339 -11.85 1.01 -12.04
CA GLU A 339 -10.90 -0.05 -11.76
C GLU A 339 -11.28 -1.29 -12.57
N HIS A 340 -10.29 -1.91 -13.22
CA HIS A 340 -10.44 -3.18 -13.92
C HIS A 340 -9.31 -4.12 -13.51
N ILE A 341 -9.71 -5.20 -12.82
CA ILE A 341 -8.85 -6.28 -12.38
C ILE A 341 -9.02 -7.46 -13.33
N LEU A 342 -7.92 -8.02 -13.81
CA LEU A 342 -7.81 -9.24 -14.59
C LEU A 342 -6.91 -10.21 -13.83
N LYS A 343 -7.30 -11.48 -13.76
CA LYS A 343 -6.47 -12.52 -13.13
C LYS A 343 -6.65 -13.85 -13.83
N ASP A 344 -5.53 -14.47 -14.17
CA ASP A 344 -5.50 -15.84 -14.68
C ASP A 344 -4.27 -16.57 -14.14
N GLY A 345 -4.31 -17.90 -14.13
CA GLY A 345 -3.18 -18.70 -13.67
C GLY A 345 -3.49 -20.18 -13.62
N ASP A 346 -2.42 -20.97 -13.74
CA ASP A 346 -2.48 -22.42 -13.71
C ASP A 346 -1.63 -22.98 -12.57
N ARG A 347 -2.05 -24.13 -12.04
CA ARG A 347 -1.25 -25.01 -11.21
C ARG A 347 -0.93 -26.29 -11.96
N VAL A 348 0.36 -26.61 -12.03
CA VAL A 348 0.86 -27.87 -12.58
C VAL A 348 1.27 -28.79 -11.43
N LYS A 349 0.69 -29.98 -11.36
CA LYS A 349 0.98 -31.02 -10.37
C LYS A 349 1.61 -32.25 -11.03
N THR A 350 2.74 -32.67 -10.48
CA THR A 350 3.49 -33.87 -10.89
C THR A 350 3.54 -34.85 -9.72
N LYS A 351 3.00 -36.06 -9.89
CA LYS A 351 3.10 -37.13 -8.90
C LYS A 351 4.44 -37.87 -9.07
N ILE A 352 5.33 -37.75 -8.10
CA ILE A 352 6.68 -38.32 -8.18
C ILE A 352 6.65 -39.85 -8.00
N LEU A 353 5.78 -40.36 -7.12
CA LEU A 353 5.66 -41.80 -6.83
C LEU A 353 4.81 -42.58 -7.85
N GLU A 354 4.12 -41.89 -8.75
CA GLU A 354 3.28 -42.49 -9.80
C GLU A 354 3.71 -41.93 -11.18
N PRO A 355 4.95 -42.19 -11.65
CA PRO A 355 5.50 -41.51 -12.83
C PRO A 355 4.78 -41.83 -14.14
N THR A 356 3.95 -42.88 -14.16
CA THR A 356 3.10 -43.24 -15.30
C THR A 356 1.81 -42.42 -15.37
N MET A 357 1.47 -41.67 -14.31
CA MET A 357 0.30 -40.78 -14.31
C MET A 357 0.59 -39.50 -15.09
N PRO A 358 -0.43 -38.96 -15.80
CA PRO A 358 -0.27 -37.71 -16.52
C PRO A 358 -0.01 -36.55 -15.55
N VAL A 359 0.83 -35.61 -15.98
CA VAL A 359 0.98 -34.30 -15.34
C VAL A 359 -0.39 -33.62 -15.35
N MET A 360 -0.86 -33.20 -14.18
CA MET A 360 -2.15 -32.54 -14.03
C MET A 360 -1.96 -31.03 -14.14
N ARG A 361 -2.64 -30.41 -15.09
CA ARG A 361 -2.74 -28.95 -15.20
C ARG A 361 -4.14 -28.53 -14.79
N GLU A 362 -4.23 -27.68 -13.80
CA GLU A 362 -5.48 -27.18 -13.25
C GLU A 362 -5.49 -25.66 -13.36
N LYS A 363 -6.56 -25.10 -13.93
CA LYS A 363 -6.79 -23.66 -13.88
C LYS A 363 -7.09 -23.24 -12.44
N LEU A 364 -6.51 -22.13 -11.99
CA LEU A 364 -6.81 -21.49 -10.69
C LEU A 364 -7.85 -20.38 -10.84
N TRP A 365 -7.80 -19.69 -11.98
CA TRP A 365 -8.82 -18.78 -12.51
C TRP A 365 -9.01 -19.09 -13.99
N ASN A 366 -10.01 -18.51 -14.64
CA ASN A 366 -10.23 -18.71 -16.07
C ASN A 366 -10.61 -17.39 -16.71
N ASP A 367 -9.63 -16.57 -17.10
CA ASP A 367 -9.88 -15.22 -17.63
C ASP A 367 -10.79 -14.37 -16.71
N ALA A 368 -10.56 -14.45 -15.40
CA ALA A 368 -11.42 -13.83 -14.40
C ALA A 368 -11.21 -12.31 -14.38
N GLN A 369 -12.32 -11.57 -14.29
CA GLN A 369 -12.29 -10.11 -14.32
C GLN A 369 -13.33 -9.44 -13.41
N ILE A 370 -12.94 -8.29 -12.87
CA ILE A 370 -13.78 -7.41 -12.06
C ILE A 370 -13.63 -5.98 -12.57
N GLN A 371 -14.74 -5.29 -12.78
CA GLN A 371 -14.82 -3.90 -13.14
C GLN A 371 -15.60 -3.14 -12.07
N ASN A 372 -15.12 -1.98 -11.64
CA ASN A 372 -15.81 -1.09 -10.72
C ASN A 372 -15.84 0.33 -11.29
N ASN A 373 -17.02 0.95 -11.32
CA ASN A 373 -17.21 2.35 -11.71
C ASN A 373 -17.78 3.11 -10.53
N GLY A 374 -17.06 4.11 -10.03
CA GLY A 374 -17.43 4.90 -8.86
C GLY A 374 -17.75 6.34 -9.20
N LEU A 375 -18.76 6.89 -8.54
CA LEU A 375 -19.01 8.32 -8.42
C LEU A 375 -19.07 8.69 -6.94
N PHE A 376 -18.38 9.76 -6.56
CA PHE A 376 -18.37 10.22 -5.17
C PHE A 376 -18.48 11.74 -5.06
N ILE A 377 -19.00 12.15 -3.92
CA ILE A 377 -19.00 13.53 -3.44
C ILE A 377 -18.50 13.55 -1.99
N LEU A 378 -17.69 14.55 -1.67
CA LEU A 378 -17.32 14.92 -0.32
C LEU A 378 -17.69 16.40 -0.13
N TYR A 379 -18.46 16.68 0.91
CA TYR A 379 -18.70 18.01 1.42
C TYR A 379 -17.90 18.18 2.71
N ARG A 380 -17.16 19.27 2.81
CA ARG A 380 -16.42 19.67 4.01
C ARG A 380 -16.79 21.09 4.39
N ARG A 381 -16.94 21.33 5.69
CA ARG A 381 -17.09 22.67 6.23
C ARG A 381 -16.49 22.81 7.62
N THR A 382 -15.84 23.95 7.84
CA THR A 382 -15.43 24.41 9.16
C THR A 382 -16.43 25.45 9.67
N PHE A 383 -16.88 25.30 10.91
CA PHE A 383 -17.79 26.19 11.63
C PHE A 383 -17.09 26.62 12.93
N GLY A 384 -16.20 27.61 12.85
CA GLY A 384 -15.32 27.96 13.97
C GLY A 384 -14.52 26.74 14.43
N GLU A 385 -14.75 26.30 15.66
CA GLU A 385 -14.07 25.15 16.28
C GLU A 385 -14.62 23.77 15.86
N PHE A 386 -15.62 23.71 14.98
CA PHE A 386 -16.21 22.45 14.53
C PHE A 386 -15.92 22.19 13.05
N VAL A 387 -15.36 21.04 12.73
CA VAL A 387 -15.07 20.59 11.36
C VAL A 387 -15.99 19.44 11.03
N MET A 388 -16.68 19.51 9.90
CA MET A 388 -17.62 18.50 9.44
C MET A 388 -17.23 17.99 8.05
N ASP A 389 -17.26 16.68 7.88
CA ASP A 389 -17.21 16.00 6.59
C ASP A 389 -18.48 15.19 6.38
N ALA A 390 -19.04 15.24 5.17
CA ALA A 390 -20.10 14.34 4.73
C ALA A 390 -19.74 13.83 3.34
N ALA A 391 -19.69 12.51 3.17
CA ALA A 391 -19.37 11.89 1.89
C ALA A 391 -20.44 10.87 1.48
N ALA A 392 -20.67 10.77 0.18
CA ALA A 392 -21.53 9.76 -0.40
C ALA A 392 -20.92 9.23 -1.68
N ARG A 393 -21.20 7.96 -1.96
CA ARG A 393 -20.60 7.23 -3.07
C ARG A 393 -21.55 6.17 -3.61
N ILE A 394 -21.59 6.04 -4.93
CA ILE A 394 -22.22 4.93 -5.64
C ILE A 394 -21.18 4.21 -6.48
N ASP A 395 -21.12 2.89 -6.36
CA ASP A 395 -20.24 2.03 -7.13
C ASP A 395 -21.05 0.99 -7.90
N TYR A 396 -20.86 0.91 -9.20
CA TYR A 396 -21.38 -0.17 -10.02
C TYR A 396 -20.27 -1.18 -10.32
N ASN A 397 -20.37 -2.35 -9.70
CA ASN A 397 -19.40 -3.43 -9.80
C ASN A 397 -19.95 -4.53 -10.72
N ARG A 398 -19.16 -4.95 -11.69
CA ARG A 398 -19.50 -6.04 -12.61
C ARG A 398 -18.33 -7.02 -12.67
N ALA A 399 -18.61 -8.30 -12.52
CA ALA A 399 -17.59 -9.33 -12.59
C ALA A 399 -18.02 -10.47 -13.52
N ASN A 400 -17.04 -11.08 -14.17
CA ASN A 400 -17.24 -12.32 -14.91
C ASN A 400 -15.95 -13.16 -14.92
N SER A 401 -16.07 -14.38 -15.40
CA SER A 401 -14.97 -15.30 -15.70
C SER A 401 -15.38 -16.15 -16.91
N GLY A 402 -14.43 -16.90 -17.48
CA GLY A 402 -14.75 -18.13 -18.19
C GLY A 402 -15.38 -19.16 -17.25
N GLU A 403 -15.97 -20.22 -17.83
CA GLU A 403 -16.59 -21.31 -17.08
C GLU A 403 -15.66 -21.86 -15.99
N MET A 404 -16.18 -22.00 -14.77
CA MET A 404 -15.44 -22.59 -13.67
C MET A 404 -15.59 -24.10 -13.74
N LYS A 405 -14.57 -24.79 -14.23
CA LYS A 405 -14.62 -26.22 -14.52
C LYS A 405 -13.46 -26.97 -13.89
N LEU A 406 -13.78 -28.00 -13.11
CA LEU A 406 -12.80 -28.90 -12.51
C LEU A 406 -12.89 -30.27 -13.17
N VAL A 407 -11.76 -30.72 -13.73
CA VAL A 407 -11.63 -32.05 -14.33
C VAL A 407 -10.66 -32.88 -13.49
N LYS A 408 -11.13 -34.05 -13.03
CA LYS A 408 -10.29 -35.04 -12.33
C LYS A 408 -10.32 -36.36 -13.08
N MET A 409 -9.15 -36.86 -13.46
CA MET A 409 -8.98 -38.13 -14.19
C MET A 409 -9.88 -38.23 -15.45
N GLY A 410 -10.03 -37.12 -16.18
CA GLY A 410 -10.85 -37.05 -17.39
C GLY A 410 -12.35 -36.84 -17.16
N ASN A 411 -12.82 -36.86 -15.90
CA ASN A 411 -14.22 -36.61 -15.56
C ASN A 411 -14.42 -35.17 -15.07
N VAL A 412 -15.47 -34.51 -15.55
CA VAL A 412 -15.90 -33.23 -14.99
C VAL A 412 -16.52 -33.50 -13.63
N VAL A 413 -15.90 -32.98 -12.57
CA VAL A 413 -16.36 -33.15 -11.18
C VAL A 413 -17.03 -31.90 -10.62
N TYR A 414 -16.81 -30.76 -11.27
CA TYR A 414 -17.50 -29.50 -10.98
C TYR A 414 -17.55 -28.66 -12.25
N GLU A 415 -18.68 -27.98 -12.46
CA GLU A 415 -18.89 -27.06 -13.56
C GLU A 415 -19.89 -25.99 -13.10
N ASP A 416 -19.52 -24.72 -13.26
CA ASP A 416 -20.40 -23.58 -13.08
C ASP A 416 -20.27 -22.64 -14.28
N THR A 417 -21.41 -22.45 -14.95
CA THR A 417 -21.56 -21.58 -16.12
C THR A 417 -22.17 -20.23 -15.75
N GLU A 418 -22.73 -20.07 -14.55
CA GLU A 418 -23.34 -18.84 -14.05
C GLU A 418 -22.33 -17.89 -13.39
N VAL A 419 -21.19 -17.70 -14.05
CA VAL A 419 -20.01 -16.98 -13.56
C VAL A 419 -20.12 -15.45 -13.60
N LYS A 420 -21.31 -14.90 -13.83
CA LYS A 420 -21.54 -13.45 -13.92
C LYS A 420 -22.26 -12.92 -12.69
N SER A 421 -21.85 -11.76 -12.21
CA SER A 421 -22.56 -11.00 -11.19
C SER A 421 -22.30 -9.50 -11.31
N ASP A 422 -23.32 -8.73 -10.98
CA ASP A 422 -23.27 -7.27 -10.95
C ASP A 422 -24.02 -6.72 -9.74
N TYR A 423 -23.49 -5.64 -9.17
CA TYR A 423 -23.98 -5.03 -7.95
C TYR A 423 -23.85 -3.51 -8.01
N THR A 424 -24.89 -2.81 -7.53
CA THR A 424 -24.85 -1.38 -7.24
C THR A 424 -24.74 -1.19 -5.75
N ASN A 425 -23.61 -0.63 -5.31
CA ASN A 425 -23.30 -0.39 -3.91
C ASN A 425 -23.44 1.09 -3.60
N ILE A 426 -24.02 1.40 -2.44
CA ILE A 426 -24.15 2.77 -1.93
C ILE A 426 -23.45 2.83 -0.57
N SER A 427 -22.50 3.77 -0.46
CA SER A 427 -21.77 4.06 0.76
C SER A 427 -21.98 5.53 1.14
N ALA A 428 -22.05 5.81 2.44
CA ALA A 428 -22.21 7.17 2.96
C ALA A 428 -21.51 7.31 4.31
N SER A 429 -20.93 8.46 4.58
CA SER A 429 -20.29 8.77 5.85
C SER A 429 -20.52 10.21 6.27
N VAL A 430 -20.54 10.46 7.57
CA VAL A 430 -20.52 11.79 8.17
C VAL A 430 -19.58 11.78 9.37
N GLY A 431 -18.68 12.75 9.42
CA GLY A 431 -17.71 12.93 10.50
C GLY A 431 -17.82 14.34 11.05
N GLY A 432 -17.60 14.49 12.35
CA GLY A 432 -17.53 15.76 13.05
C GLY A 432 -16.35 15.76 14.02
N GLN A 433 -15.47 16.76 13.92
CA GLN A 433 -14.42 17.03 14.90
C GLN A 433 -14.67 18.37 15.57
N TYR A 434 -14.76 18.36 16.90
CA TYR A 434 -14.95 19.56 17.71
C TYR A 434 -13.72 19.84 18.57
N TYR A 435 -13.11 21.00 18.37
CA TYR A 435 -11.99 21.50 19.16
C TYR A 435 -12.53 22.24 20.39
N ILE A 436 -12.57 21.54 21.53
CA ILE A 436 -13.01 22.16 22.80
C ILE A 436 -11.99 23.19 23.27
N SER A 437 -10.71 22.96 22.97
CA SER A 437 -9.61 23.91 23.10
C SER A 437 -8.49 23.53 22.12
N GLU A 438 -7.46 24.38 22.01
CA GLU A 438 -6.25 24.06 21.25
C GLU A 438 -5.59 22.71 21.64
N LYS A 439 -5.86 22.23 22.86
CA LYS A 439 -5.27 21.01 23.42
C LYS A 439 -6.22 19.84 23.44
N PHE A 440 -7.53 20.04 23.28
CA PHE A 440 -8.52 18.99 23.46
C PHE A 440 -9.52 19.00 22.33
N SER A 441 -9.63 17.87 21.63
CA SER A 441 -10.63 17.68 20.58
C SER A 441 -11.36 16.35 20.74
N LEU A 442 -12.63 16.36 20.33
CA LEU A 442 -13.49 15.19 20.23
C LEU A 442 -13.83 14.95 18.76
N ASN A 443 -13.97 13.70 18.39
CA ASN A 443 -14.33 13.27 17.05
C ASN A 443 -15.44 12.24 17.10
N LEU A 444 -16.46 12.40 16.27
CA LEU A 444 -17.51 11.41 16.04
C LEU A 444 -17.64 11.16 14.54
N SER A 445 -17.51 9.92 14.12
CA SER A 445 -17.68 9.50 12.73
C SER A 445 -18.72 8.37 12.62
N LEU A 446 -19.65 8.50 11.67
CA LEU A 446 -20.65 7.51 11.31
C LEU A 446 -20.43 7.14 9.84
N GLY A 447 -20.41 5.86 9.51
CA GLY A 447 -20.07 5.42 8.16
C GLY A 447 -20.72 4.11 7.79
N ARG A 448 -21.28 4.06 6.58
CA ARG A 448 -21.65 2.83 5.89
C ARG A 448 -20.73 2.63 4.70
N GLY A 449 -19.93 1.57 4.75
CA GLY A 449 -19.01 1.19 3.69
C GLY A 449 -19.39 -0.15 3.07
N VAL A 450 -19.51 -0.21 1.74
CA VAL A 450 -19.89 -1.43 1.03
C VAL A 450 -18.78 -1.85 0.08
N ARG A 451 -18.42 -3.14 0.12
CA ARG A 451 -17.51 -3.76 -0.84
C ARG A 451 -18.21 -4.90 -1.58
N SER A 452 -17.91 -5.03 -2.86
CA SER A 452 -18.28 -6.22 -3.63
C SER A 452 -17.27 -7.35 -3.37
N PRO A 453 -17.65 -8.63 -3.55
CA PRO A 453 -16.71 -9.74 -3.39
C PRO A 453 -15.54 -9.65 -4.36
N ASP A 454 -14.36 -10.06 -3.90
CA ASP A 454 -13.09 -10.00 -4.62
C ASP A 454 -12.85 -11.18 -5.58
N MET A 455 -11.66 -11.22 -6.19
CA MET A 455 -11.28 -12.20 -7.19
C MET A 455 -11.18 -13.63 -6.62
N ASN A 456 -10.72 -13.78 -5.38
CA ASN A 456 -10.61 -15.07 -4.73
C ASN A 456 -11.98 -15.55 -4.26
N GLU A 457 -12.76 -14.66 -3.63
CA GLU A 457 -14.12 -14.96 -3.15
C GLU A 457 -15.03 -15.45 -4.28
N ARG A 458 -14.90 -14.91 -5.50
CA ARG A 458 -15.73 -15.29 -6.65
C ARG A 458 -15.23 -16.45 -7.48
N TYR A 459 -13.93 -16.50 -7.79
CA TYR A 459 -13.46 -17.27 -8.94
C TYR A 459 -12.31 -18.24 -8.68
N ILE A 460 -11.80 -18.35 -7.44
CA ILE A 460 -10.76 -19.34 -7.14
C ILE A 460 -11.26 -20.77 -7.42
N MET A 461 -10.42 -21.59 -8.05
CA MET A 461 -10.72 -22.99 -8.32
C MET A 461 -9.81 -23.94 -7.53
N PHE A 462 -10.30 -24.41 -6.38
CA PHE A 462 -9.78 -25.54 -5.60
C PHE A 462 -8.31 -25.40 -5.16
N LEU A 463 -8.06 -24.35 -4.37
CA LEU A 463 -6.77 -24.05 -3.76
C LEU A 463 -6.99 -23.43 -2.37
N PRO A 464 -6.06 -23.60 -1.40
CA PRO A 464 -6.12 -22.86 -0.16
C PRO A 464 -5.91 -21.38 -0.44
N ILE A 465 -6.59 -20.53 0.32
CA ILE A 465 -6.51 -19.06 0.22
C ILE A 465 -6.05 -18.40 1.53
N GLY A 466 -5.46 -19.19 2.44
CA GLY A 466 -4.80 -18.68 3.64
C GLY A 466 -5.72 -18.37 4.84
N TYR A 467 -6.98 -18.80 4.81
CA TYR A 467 -7.87 -18.79 5.97
C TYR A 467 -7.62 -19.98 6.90
N ASP A 468 -7.52 -21.17 6.30
CA ASP A 468 -7.28 -22.46 6.95
C ASP A 468 -6.69 -23.45 5.94
N ASN A 469 -6.67 -24.73 6.29
CA ASN A 469 -6.07 -25.80 5.49
C ASN A 469 -7.02 -26.42 4.45
N TYR A 470 -8.18 -25.82 4.18
CA TYR A 470 -9.13 -26.32 3.17
C TYR A 470 -8.90 -25.68 1.80
N ASP A 471 -9.23 -26.45 0.76
CA ASP A 471 -9.32 -25.93 -0.61
C ASP A 471 -10.67 -25.21 -0.80
N TYR A 472 -10.64 -24.02 -1.38
CA TYR A 472 -11.83 -23.21 -1.60
C TYR A 472 -12.26 -23.23 -3.07
N LEU A 473 -13.56 -23.14 -3.26
CA LEU A 473 -14.19 -22.92 -4.55
C LEU A 473 -14.94 -21.59 -4.47
N GLY A 474 -14.61 -20.68 -5.38
CA GLY A 474 -15.23 -19.36 -5.45
C GLY A 474 -16.72 -19.45 -5.75
N ASN A 475 -17.47 -18.46 -5.28
CA ASN A 475 -18.90 -18.35 -5.53
C ASN A 475 -19.19 -17.02 -6.25
N PRO A 476 -19.42 -17.05 -7.58
CA PRO A 476 -19.72 -15.86 -8.37
C PRO A 476 -20.96 -15.08 -7.90
N LYS A 477 -21.87 -15.71 -7.15
CA LYS A 477 -23.12 -15.12 -6.65
C LYS A 477 -23.03 -14.61 -5.21
N LEU A 478 -21.84 -14.55 -4.61
CA LEU A 478 -21.66 -13.92 -3.29
C LEU A 478 -22.19 -12.48 -3.31
N LYS A 479 -22.92 -12.12 -2.26
CA LYS A 479 -23.48 -10.78 -2.10
C LYS A 479 -22.40 -9.81 -1.58
N PRO A 480 -22.50 -8.51 -1.89
CA PRO A 480 -21.66 -7.49 -1.27
C PRO A 480 -21.74 -7.50 0.26
N GLU A 481 -20.62 -7.18 0.90
CA GLU A 481 -20.51 -7.01 2.34
C GLU A 481 -20.68 -5.53 2.70
N ALA A 482 -21.40 -5.21 3.77
CA ALA A 482 -21.60 -3.84 4.24
C ALA A 482 -21.22 -3.68 5.71
N ASN A 483 -20.35 -2.72 6.00
CA ASN A 483 -19.97 -2.30 7.34
C ASN A 483 -20.80 -1.05 7.73
N ASN A 484 -21.33 -1.01 8.96
CA ASN A 484 -21.96 0.19 9.53
C ASN A 484 -21.24 0.53 10.83
N GLU A 485 -20.35 1.51 10.80
CA GLU A 485 -19.45 1.82 11.89
C GLU A 485 -19.77 3.17 12.53
N VAL A 486 -19.69 3.21 13.86
CA VAL A 486 -19.64 4.42 14.67
C VAL A 486 -18.29 4.47 15.37
N ASP A 487 -17.57 5.58 15.23
CA ASP A 487 -16.28 5.83 15.88
C ASP A 487 -16.35 7.12 16.70
N LEU A 488 -16.00 7.03 17.99
CA LEU A 488 -15.86 8.16 18.89
C LEU A 488 -14.43 8.18 19.40
N SER A 489 -13.72 9.28 19.19
CA SER A 489 -12.35 9.46 19.69
C SER A 489 -12.12 10.84 20.32
N ALA A 490 -11.11 10.90 21.18
CA ALA A 490 -10.70 12.07 21.92
C ALA A 490 -9.18 12.19 21.87
N LYS A 491 -8.69 13.42 21.68
CA LYS A 491 -7.26 13.75 21.65
C LYS A 491 -6.97 14.87 22.64
N LEU A 492 -6.03 14.64 23.54
CA LEU A 492 -5.55 15.59 24.55
C LEU A 492 -4.04 15.81 24.41
N ALA A 493 -3.63 17.02 24.07
CA ALA A 493 -2.22 17.41 23.90
C ALA A 493 -1.67 18.13 25.14
N PHE A 494 -0.48 17.72 25.57
CA PHE A 494 0.28 18.31 26.67
C PHE A 494 1.54 18.97 26.11
N LEU A 495 1.66 20.29 26.26
CA LEU A 495 2.84 21.03 25.81
C LEU A 495 4.12 20.41 26.40
N GLY A 496 5.06 20.04 25.53
CA GLY A 496 6.37 19.49 25.92
C GLY A 496 6.36 18.06 26.47
N ALA A 497 5.19 17.43 26.64
CA ALA A 497 5.07 16.08 27.22
C ALA A 497 4.43 15.05 26.27
N GLY A 498 3.73 15.49 25.22
CA GLY A 498 3.18 14.61 24.17
C GLY A 498 1.66 14.67 24.06
N THR A 499 1.05 13.64 23.47
CA THR A 499 -0.40 13.57 23.23
C THR A 499 -0.95 12.26 23.77
N ILE A 500 -2.13 12.31 24.41
CA ILE A 500 -2.94 11.13 24.73
C ILE A 500 -4.13 11.09 23.77
N GLU A 501 -4.30 9.95 23.11
CA GLU A 501 -5.42 9.70 22.20
C GLU A 501 -6.14 8.42 22.66
N GLY A 502 -7.47 8.45 22.64
CA GLY A 502 -8.32 7.31 22.97
C GLY A 502 -9.56 7.29 22.11
N GLY A 503 -10.08 6.10 21.80
CA GLY A 503 -11.30 5.98 21.02
C GLY A 503 -11.97 4.63 21.18
N ILE A 504 -13.27 4.62 20.90
CA ILE A 504 -14.15 3.43 20.92
C ILE A 504 -14.85 3.40 19.57
N PHE A 505 -14.95 2.22 18.97
CA PHE A 505 -15.71 2.02 17.74
C PHE A 505 -16.65 0.82 17.89
N PHE A 506 -17.74 0.82 17.13
CA PHE A 506 -18.69 -0.28 17.01
C PHE A 506 -19.03 -0.45 15.53
N SER A 507 -18.89 -1.67 15.01
CA SER A 507 -18.86 -1.98 13.57
C SER A 507 -19.72 -3.20 13.26
#